data_AF-A0A5C8FKY2-F1
#
_entry.id   AF-A0A5C8FKY2-F1
#
_cell.length_a   1.000
_cell.length_b   1.000
_cell.length_c   1.000
_cell.angle_alpha   90.00
_cell.angle_beta   90.00
_cell.angle_gamma   90.00
#
_symmetry.space_group_name_H-M   'P 1'
#
loop_
_entity.id
_entity.type
_entity.pdbx_description
1 polymer ?
#
loop_
_entity_poly.entity_id
_entity_poly.type
_entity_poly.pdbx_seq_one_letter_code
_entity_poly.pdbx_strand_id
1 'polypeptide(L)'
;MKKDNSNLEKKERVVLEKYLKLKEIERKNKEDIDAIKDEVISLVESKEGKIIHDGFNISCHETSTYKYSDSIENIETEIKALKQREQVLNIATVKNTTKYIKVYELKKGA
;
A
#
# COMPACT_ATOMS: atom_id res chain seq x y z
N MET A 1 -4.15 15.81 -25.70
CA MET A 1 -5.17 14.85 -26.19
C MET A 1 -5.41 13.79 -25.12
N LYS A 2 -6.58 13.80 -24.48
CA LYS A 2 -7.03 12.70 -23.63
C LYS A 2 -7.35 11.54 -24.56
N LYS A 3 -6.49 10.53 -24.63
CA LYS A 3 -6.89 9.24 -25.17
C LYS A 3 -7.72 8.55 -24.09
N ASP A 4 -8.98 8.95 -23.98
CA ASP A 4 -9.96 8.01 -23.47
C ASP A 4 -9.92 6.83 -24.45
N ASN A 5 -9.50 5.66 -23.98
CA ASN A 5 -9.72 4.42 -24.74
C ASN A 5 -11.23 4.17 -24.72
N SER A 6 -11.97 4.96 -25.50
CA SER A 6 -13.44 5.03 -25.47
C SER A 6 -14.11 3.82 -26.10
N ASN A 7 -13.35 2.77 -26.41
CA ASN A 7 -13.83 1.53 -26.99
C ASN A 7 -13.94 0.40 -25.95
N LEU A 8 -14.27 0.75 -24.71
CA LEU A 8 -14.60 -0.23 -23.67
C LEU A 8 -16.02 -0.75 -23.90
N GLU A 9 -16.17 -2.07 -23.92
CA GLU A 9 -17.46 -2.73 -23.93
C GLU A 9 -18.25 -2.43 -22.65
N LYS A 10 -19.58 -2.57 -22.70
CA LYS A 10 -20.46 -2.30 -21.55
C LYS A 10 -20.06 -3.06 -20.30
N LYS A 11 -19.64 -4.33 -20.44
CA LYS A 11 -19.20 -5.17 -19.30
C LYS A 11 -17.91 -4.66 -18.67
N GLU A 12 -16.95 -4.22 -19.49
CA GLU A 12 -15.67 -3.69 -19.02
C GLU A 12 -15.86 -2.38 -18.24
N ARG A 13 -16.73 -1.48 -18.75
CA ARG A 13 -17.09 -0.25 -18.04
C ARG A 13 -17.71 -0.53 -16.68
N VAL A 14 -18.65 -1.46 -16.60
CA VAL A 14 -19.29 -1.84 -15.32
C VAL A 14 -18.26 -2.35 -14.31
N VAL A 15 -17.28 -3.16 -14.74
CA VAL A 15 -16.21 -3.65 -13.86
C VAL A 15 -15.34 -2.50 -13.36
N LEU A 16 -14.88 -1.61 -14.26
CA LEU A 16 -14.04 -0.47 -13.89
C LEU A 16 -14.79 0.53 -12.99
N GLU A 17 -16.05 0.83 -13.28
CA GLU A 17 -16.88 1.70 -12.44
C GLU A 17 -17.09 1.12 -11.05
N LYS A 18 -17.40 -0.19 -10.95
CA LYS A 18 -17.52 -0.87 -9.66
C LYS A 18 -16.20 -0.82 -8.89
N TYR A 19 -15.09 -1.06 -9.57
CA TYR A 19 -13.76 -1.02 -8.95
C TYR A 19 -13.41 0.39 -8.43
N LEU A 20 -13.67 1.44 -9.22
CA LEU A 20 -13.41 2.82 -8.82
C LEU A 20 -14.28 3.24 -7.61
N LYS A 21 -15.55 2.86 -7.58
CA LYS A 21 -16.42 3.10 -6.42
C LYS A 21 -15.90 2.41 -5.16
N LEU A 22 -15.45 1.16 -5.27
CA LEU A 22 -14.85 0.45 -4.14
C LEU A 22 -13.56 1.11 -3.68
N LYS A 23 -12.72 1.61 -4.60
CA LYS A 23 -11.52 2.38 -4.24
C LYS A 23 -11.83 3.68 -3.50
N GLU A 24 -12.91 4.36 -3.88
CA GLU A 24 -13.35 5.56 -3.16
C GLU A 24 -13.82 5.23 -1.74
N ILE A 25 -14.59 4.16 -1.58
CA ILE A 25 -15.03 3.67 -0.26
C ILE A 25 -13.83 3.24 0.59
N GLU A 26 -12.88 2.49 0.01
CA GLU A 26 -11.63 2.10 0.69
C GLU A 26 -10.86 3.33 1.19
N ARG A 27 -10.76 4.38 0.36
CA ARG A 27 -10.11 5.64 0.75
C ARG A 27 -10.83 6.31 1.92
N LYS A 28 -12.15 6.46 1.85
CA LYS A 28 -12.95 7.07 2.94
C LYS A 28 -12.85 6.28 4.23
N ASN A 29 -13.04 4.96 4.17
CA ASN A 29 -12.92 4.10 5.34
C ASN A 29 -11.52 4.17 5.96
N LYS A 30 -10.47 4.29 5.13
CA LYS A 30 -9.10 4.46 5.64
C LYS A 30 -8.95 5.80 6.38
N GLU A 31 -9.50 6.88 5.85
CA GLU A 31 -9.51 8.20 6.51
C GLU A 31 -10.30 8.16 7.83
N ASP A 32 -11.47 7.51 7.83
CA ASP A 32 -12.31 7.36 9.03
C ASP A 32 -11.64 6.50 10.10
N ILE A 33 -10.95 5.41 9.71
CA ILE A 33 -10.16 4.57 10.64
C ILE A 33 -8.98 5.36 11.21
N ASP A 34 -8.30 6.15 10.39
CA ASP A 34 -7.16 6.96 10.85
C ASP A 34 -7.62 8.04 11.85
N ALA A 35 -8.81 8.61 11.65
CA ALA A 35 -9.39 9.60 12.56
C ALA A 35 -9.67 9.04 13.98
N ILE A 36 -10.03 7.76 14.11
CA ILE A 36 -10.31 7.11 15.40
C ILE A 36 -9.10 6.32 15.94
N LYS A 37 -7.98 6.31 15.22
CA LYS A 37 -6.85 5.42 15.50
C LYS A 37 -6.27 5.63 16.91
N ASP A 38 -6.02 6.86 17.29
CA ASP A 38 -5.41 7.19 18.58
C ASP A 38 -6.34 6.86 19.76
N GLU A 39 -7.66 7.02 19.57
CA GLU A 39 -8.68 6.61 20.54
C GLU A 39 -8.69 5.08 20.73
N VAL A 40 -8.61 4.32 19.63
CA VAL A 40 -8.54 2.85 19.67
C VAL A 40 -7.23 2.38 20.32
N ILE A 41 -6.09 2.99 20.01
CA ILE A 41 -4.80 2.68 20.65
C ILE A 41 -4.90 2.90 22.16
N SER A 42 -5.37 4.09 22.58
CA SER A 42 -5.53 4.43 23.99
C SER A 42 -6.44 3.45 24.73
N LEU A 43 -7.52 3.01 24.08
CA LEU A 43 -8.44 2.02 24.62
C LEU A 43 -7.75 0.66 24.82
N VAL A 44 -7.01 0.18 23.83
CA VAL A 44 -6.31 -1.13 23.89
C VAL A 44 -5.21 -1.11 24.94
N GLU A 45 -4.43 -0.02 25.02
CA GLU A 45 -3.39 0.16 26.04
C GLU A 45 -3.97 0.19 27.46
N SER A 46 -5.14 0.82 27.66
CA SER A 46 -5.85 0.81 28.95
C SER A 46 -6.30 -0.59 29.40
N LYS A 47 -6.31 -1.57 28.50
CA LYS A 47 -6.70 -2.97 28.72
C LYS A 47 -5.50 -3.91 28.58
N GLU A 48 -4.35 -3.53 29.13
CA GLU A 48 -3.13 -4.35 29.13
C GLU A 48 -2.62 -4.68 27.71
N GLY A 49 -2.93 -3.83 26.73
CA GLY A 49 -2.48 -3.96 25.35
C GLY A 49 -3.27 -4.96 24.50
N LYS A 50 -4.38 -5.51 25.01
CA LYS A 50 -5.18 -6.51 24.28
C LYS A 50 -6.68 -6.47 24.63
N ILE A 51 -7.53 -6.51 23.62
CA ILE A 51 -9.00 -6.56 23.77
C ILE A 51 -9.56 -7.69 22.89
N ILE A 52 -10.50 -8.47 23.43
CA ILE A 52 -11.36 -9.35 22.61
C ILE A 52 -12.73 -8.69 22.51
N HIS A 53 -13.15 -8.39 21.29
CA HIS A 53 -14.46 -7.79 21.03
C HIS A 53 -15.05 -8.38 19.75
N ASP A 54 -16.30 -8.82 19.80
CA ASP A 54 -17.03 -9.41 18.65
C ASP A 54 -16.26 -10.55 17.94
N GLY A 55 -15.56 -11.39 18.70
CA GLY A 55 -14.75 -12.49 18.15
C GLY A 55 -13.41 -12.07 17.53
N PHE A 56 -13.09 -10.77 17.53
CA PHE A 56 -11.80 -10.25 17.07
C PHE A 56 -10.85 -10.03 18.25
N ASN A 57 -9.58 -10.37 18.04
CA ASN A 57 -8.50 -10.04 18.95
C ASN A 57 -7.80 -8.77 18.44
N ILE A 58 -7.84 -7.72 19.25
CA ILE A 58 -7.32 -6.39 18.95
C ILE A 58 -6.14 -6.16 19.89
N SER A 59 -4.94 -5.99 19.32
CA SER A 59 -3.71 -5.74 20.08
C SER A 59 -2.89 -4.62 19.44
N CYS A 60 -2.23 -3.82 20.28
CA CYS A 60 -1.30 -2.82 19.81
C CYS A 60 0.05 -3.47 19.46
N HIS A 61 0.60 -3.09 18.31
CA HIS A 61 1.94 -3.48 17.88
C HIS A 61 2.71 -2.24 17.46
N GLU A 62 3.89 -2.07 18.02
CA GLU A 62 4.78 -0.98 17.66
C GLU A 62 5.86 -1.47 16.70
N THR A 63 6.18 -0.65 15.70
CA THR A 63 7.33 -0.86 14.83
C THR A 63 8.15 0.41 14.78
N SER A 64 9.44 0.29 15.07
CA SER A 64 10.38 1.41 15.01
C SER A 64 11.05 1.45 13.64
N THR A 65 11.09 2.63 13.02
CA THR A 65 11.91 2.89 11.83
C THR A 65 13.17 3.62 12.26
N TYR A 66 14.34 3.10 11.86
CA TYR A 66 15.63 3.65 12.25
C TYR A 66 16.26 4.44 11.10
N LYS A 67 16.93 5.53 11.45
CA LYS A 67 17.89 6.19 10.57
C LYS A 67 19.25 5.54 10.79
N TYR A 68 19.84 5.00 9.73
CA TYR A 68 21.16 4.37 9.80
C TYR A 68 22.26 5.38 9.47
N SER A 69 23.51 5.01 9.79
CA SER A 69 24.69 5.80 9.44
C SER A 69 24.94 5.80 7.93
N ASP A 70 25.59 6.84 7.42
CA ASP A 70 26.00 6.95 6.01
C ASP A 70 26.72 5.69 5.49
N SER A 71 27.55 5.05 6.33
CA SER A 71 28.25 3.81 5.97
C SER A 71 27.29 2.65 5.62
N ILE A 72 26.18 2.52 6.33
CA ILE A 72 25.15 1.50 6.06
C ILE A 72 24.36 1.89 4.81
N GLU A 73 23.96 3.15 4.68
CA GLU A 73 23.23 3.63 3.51
C GLU A 73 24.05 3.43 2.21
N ASN A 74 25.37 3.61 2.28
CA ASN A 74 26.29 3.32 1.17
C ASN A 74 26.31 1.82 0.82
N ILE A 75 26.42 0.94 1.82
CA ILE A 75 26.37 -0.52 1.60
C ILE A 75 25.03 -0.94 1.00
N GLU A 76 23.91 -0.40 1.48
CA GLU A 76 22.58 -0.68 0.91
C GLU A 76 22.49 -0.25 -0.56
N THR A 77 23.11 0.88 -0.89
CA THR A 77 23.21 1.38 -2.27
C THR A 77 24.03 0.44 -3.15
N GLU A 78 25.18 -0.04 -2.67
CA GLU A 78 26.00 -1.03 -3.37
C GLU A 78 25.26 -2.36 -3.58
N ILE A 79 24.59 -2.87 -2.54
CA ILE A 79 23.77 -4.09 -2.63
C ILE A 79 22.67 -3.93 -3.68
N LYS A 80 22.03 -2.76 -3.75
CA LYS A 80 21.00 -2.46 -4.75
C LYS A 80 21.57 -2.50 -6.18
N ALA A 81 22.76 -1.94 -6.38
CA ALA A 81 23.45 -1.96 -7.67
C ALA A 81 23.83 -3.40 -8.09
N LEU A 82 24.33 -4.20 -7.15
CA LEU A 82 24.65 -5.61 -7.38
C LEU A 82 23.41 -6.44 -7.76
N LYS A 83 22.29 -6.25 -7.06
CA LYS A 83 21.01 -6.91 -7.39
C LYS A 83 20.53 -6.58 -8.80
N GLN A 84 20.63 -5.31 -9.21
CA GLN A 84 20.28 -4.91 -10.59
C GLN A 84 21.22 -5.54 -11.61
N ARG A 85 22.52 -5.62 -11.32
CA ARG A 85 23.50 -6.25 -12.21
C ARG A 85 23.15 -7.72 -12.47
N GLU A 86 22.80 -8.48 -11.43
CA GLU A 86 22.40 -9.88 -11.61
C GLU A 86 21.14 -10.04 -12.47
N GLN A 87 20.18 -9.12 -12.35
CA GLN A 87 18.98 -9.11 -13.19
C GLN A 87 19.33 -8.86 -14.66
N VAL A 88 20.17 -7.87 -14.95
CA VAL A 88 20.59 -7.54 -16.33
C VAL A 88 21.41 -8.66 -16.94
N LEU A 89 22.26 -9.32 -16.16
CA LEU A 89 23.08 -10.45 -16.60
C LEU A 89 22.30 -11.77 -16.68
N ASN A 90 20.98 -11.78 -16.38
CA ASN A 90 20.14 -12.98 -16.33
C ASN A 90 20.66 -14.07 -15.36
N ILE A 91 21.39 -13.66 -14.32
CA ILE A 91 21.84 -14.54 -13.23
C ILE A 91 20.69 -14.72 -12.23
N ALA A 92 19.97 -13.65 -11.93
CA ALA A 92 18.80 -13.70 -11.06
C ALA A 92 17.60 -14.37 -11.76
N THR A 93 16.90 -15.26 -11.05
CA THR A 93 15.70 -15.93 -11.54
C THR A 93 14.43 -15.36 -10.91
N VAL A 94 13.35 -15.26 -11.68
CA VAL A 94 12.06 -14.77 -11.18
C VAL A 94 11.44 -15.82 -10.28
N LYS A 95 11.39 -15.55 -8.97
CA LYS A 95 10.77 -16.44 -7.98
C LYS A 95 9.24 -16.33 -7.94
N ASN A 96 8.69 -15.11 -8.06
CA ASN A 96 7.26 -14.85 -8.01
C ASN A 96 6.93 -13.54 -8.75
N THR A 97 5.74 -13.48 -9.35
CA THR A 97 5.23 -12.27 -10.01
C THR A 97 3.86 -11.91 -9.44
N THR A 98 3.76 -10.73 -8.81
CA THR A 98 2.49 -10.18 -8.33
C THR A 98 2.07 -9.01 -9.22
N LYS A 99 0.84 -9.04 -9.74
CA LYS A 99 0.24 -7.92 -10.47
C LYS A 99 -0.70 -7.14 -9.54
N TYR A 100 -0.62 -5.82 -9.58
CA TYR A 100 -1.50 -4.93 -8.82
C TYR A 100 -2.01 -3.79 -9.71
N ILE A 101 -3.16 -3.20 -9.33
CA ILE A 101 -3.79 -2.10 -10.05
C ILE A 101 -3.47 -0.80 -9.31
N LYS A 102 -2.92 0.19 -10.02
CA LYS A 102 -2.75 1.57 -9.51
C LYS A 102 -3.72 2.49 -10.23
N VAL A 103 -4.46 3.27 -9.44
CA VAL A 103 -5.40 4.30 -9.93
C VAL A 103 -4.80 5.66 -9.58
N TYR A 104 -4.74 6.55 -10.56
CA TYR A 104 -4.30 7.93 -10.38
C TYR A 104 -5.41 8.87 -10.83
N GLU A 105 -5.67 9.91 -10.04
CA GLU A 105 -6.53 11.00 -10.47
C GLU A 105 -5.76 11.88 -11.47
N LEU A 106 -6.37 12.13 -12.63
CA LEU A 106 -5.82 13.09 -13.56
C LEU A 106 -6.02 14.49 -12.97
N LYS A 107 -4.94 15.14 -12.55
CA LYS A 107 -4.97 16.56 -12.15
C LYS A 107 -5.65 17.34 -13.27
N LYS A 108 -6.76 18.02 -12.97
CA LYS A 108 -7.26 19.08 -13.85
C LYS A 108 -6.14 20.11 -13.90
N GLY A 109 -5.64 20.40 -15.11
CA GLY A 109 -4.60 21.42 -15.29
C GLY A 109 -5.02 22.71 -14.60
N ALA A 110 -4.08 23.32 -13.89
CA ALA A 110 -4.21 24.66 -13.35
C ALA A 110 -4.44 25.67 -14.48
#